data_AF-A0A3Q3ACL2-F1
#
_entry.id   AF-A0A3Q3ACL2-F1
#
_cell.length_a   1.000
_cell.length_b   1.000
_cell.length_c   1.000
_cell.angle_alpha   90.00
_cell.angle_beta   90.00
_cell.angle_gamma   90.00
#
_symmetry.space_group_name_H-M   'P 1'
#
loop_
_entity.id
_entity.type
_entity.pdbx_description
1 polymer ?
#
loop_
_entity_poly.entity_id
_entity_poly.type
_entity_poly.pdbx_seq_one_letter_code
_entity_poly.pdbx_strand_id
1 'polypeptide(L)'
;IILMSRVSYFAVFDGHGGARASRYAAEHLHLNLVKKFPSGDAENGDKLIKKCLLDTFRQTDEDFLKKASSQKPAWKDGSTATCVLVVDDMVYVANLGDSRVTPSCRSDLGAAEPQTWFLTVETKTTHSDLFNS
;
A
#
# COMPACT_ATOMS: atom_id res chain seq x y z
N ILE A 1 1.25 -19.47 24.49
CA ILE A 1 2.33 -18.71 23.79
C ILE A 1 1.62 -17.90 22.72
N ILE A 2 1.57 -16.56 22.84
CA ILE A 2 1.02 -15.72 21.77
C ILE A 2 2.14 -15.61 20.73
N LEU A 3 1.96 -16.19 19.55
CA LEU A 3 2.88 -16.01 18.42
C LEU A 3 2.80 -14.54 18.00
N MET A 4 3.81 -13.74 18.34
CA MET A 4 3.96 -12.39 17.82
C MET A 4 4.58 -12.49 16.42
N SER A 5 3.81 -12.18 15.38
CA SER A 5 4.36 -12.06 14.02
C SER A 5 5.32 -10.88 13.92
N ARG A 6 6.46 -11.11 13.26
CA ARG A 6 7.42 -10.05 12.94
C ARG A 6 6.93 -9.30 11.71
N VAL A 7 6.65 -8.01 11.85
CA VAL A 7 6.14 -7.19 10.75
C VAL A 7 7.10 -6.05 10.43
N SER A 8 7.41 -5.85 9.15
CA SER A 8 8.17 -4.69 8.65
C SER A 8 7.46 -4.08 7.45
N TYR A 9 7.47 -2.75 7.35
CA TYR A 9 6.77 -2.00 6.31
C TYR A 9 7.72 -1.00 5.66
N PHE A 10 7.71 -0.97 4.33
CA PHE A 10 8.46 -0.02 3.51
C PHE A 10 7.54 0.49 2.41
N ALA A 11 7.62 1.77 2.08
CA ALA A 11 6.85 2.31 0.96
C ALA A 11 7.56 3.48 0.28
N VAL A 12 7.30 3.61 -1.01
CA VAL A 12 7.75 4.72 -1.88
C VAL A 12 6.51 5.34 -2.49
N PHE A 13 6.48 6.68 -2.50
CA PHE A 13 5.38 7.47 -3.05
C PHE A 13 5.97 8.52 -3.99
N ASP A 14 5.73 8.39 -5.29
CA ASP A 14 6.18 9.38 -6.28
C ASP A 14 5.03 10.31 -6.65
N GLY A 15 5.14 11.59 -6.25
CA GLY A 15 4.09 12.58 -6.40
C GLY A 15 4.17 13.33 -7.73
N HIS A 16 3.02 13.62 -8.34
CA HIS A 16 2.91 14.46 -9.53
C HIS A 16 1.83 15.54 -9.35
N GLY A 17 1.99 16.70 -10.00
CA GLY A 17 1.05 17.83 -9.84
C GLY A 17 1.13 18.53 -8.48
N GLY A 18 2.06 18.10 -7.62
CA GLY A 18 2.33 18.64 -6.29
C GLY A 18 2.70 17.52 -5.30
N ALA A 19 3.12 17.91 -4.09
CA ALA A 19 3.60 16.96 -3.07
C ALA A 19 2.51 16.48 -2.10
N ARG A 20 1.25 16.95 -2.24
CA ARG A 20 0.23 16.73 -1.21
C ARG A 20 -0.26 15.28 -1.19
N ALA A 21 -0.44 14.67 -2.36
CA ALA A 21 -0.88 13.28 -2.48
C ALA A 21 0.16 12.30 -1.91
N SER A 22 1.42 12.41 -2.35
CA SER A 22 2.51 11.55 -1.87
C SER A 22 2.77 11.74 -0.38
N ARG A 23 2.73 12.99 0.12
CA ARG A 23 2.83 13.28 1.55
C ARG A 23 1.66 12.69 2.35
N TYR A 24 0.44 12.83 1.86
CA TYR A 24 -0.74 12.29 2.52
C TYR A 24 -0.65 10.75 2.62
N ALA A 25 -0.27 10.09 1.54
CA ALA A 25 -0.07 8.64 1.52
C ALA A 25 1.02 8.21 2.53
N ALA A 26 2.17 8.89 2.56
CA ALA A 26 3.24 8.62 3.52
C ALA A 26 2.78 8.77 4.98
N GLU A 27 1.96 9.78 5.28
CA GLU A 27 1.45 10.06 6.63
C GLU A 27 0.33 9.10 7.08
N HIS A 28 -0.49 8.55 6.16
CA HIS A 28 -1.74 7.86 6.52
C HIS A 28 -1.80 6.38 6.14
N LEU A 29 -1.11 5.95 5.07
CA LEU A 29 -1.27 4.59 4.53
C LEU A 29 -0.89 3.52 5.57
N HIS A 30 0.25 3.68 6.23
CA HIS A 30 0.73 2.76 7.26
C HIS A 30 -0.17 2.76 8.51
N LEU A 31 -0.74 3.91 8.90
CA LEU A 31 -1.68 4.00 10.03
C LEU A 31 -2.98 3.26 9.73
N ASN A 32 -3.49 3.39 8.50
CA ASN A 32 -4.67 2.67 8.05
C ASN A 32 -4.40 1.16 7.98
N LEU A 33 -3.18 0.75 7.59
CA LEU A 33 -2.76 -0.65 7.57
C LEU A 33 -2.80 -1.25 8.98
N VAL A 34 -2.16 -0.60 9.96
CA VAL A 34 -2.09 -1.10 11.34
C VAL A 34 -3.49 -1.27 11.93
N LYS A 35 -4.42 -0.34 11.67
CA LYS A 35 -5.80 -0.43 12.16
C LYS A 35 -6.58 -1.60 11.58
N LYS A 36 -6.28 -2.01 10.35
CA LYS A 36 -6.95 -3.11 9.63
C LYS A 36 -6.17 -4.43 9.73
N PHE A 37 -4.98 -4.43 10.35
CA PHE A 37 -4.09 -5.57 10.33
C PHE A 37 -4.75 -6.76 11.05
N PRO A 38 -4.80 -7.94 10.42
CA PRO A 38 -5.49 -9.09 11.00
C PRO A 38 -4.83 -9.49 12.33
N SER A 39 -5.66 -9.77 13.33
CA SER A 39 -5.24 -10.23 14.66
C SER A 39 -5.88 -11.61 14.90
N GLY A 40 -5.21 -12.71 14.52
CA GLY A 40 -5.76 -14.06 14.68
C GLY A 40 -5.05 -15.15 13.87
N ASP A 41 -5.41 -16.41 14.14
CA ASP A 41 -4.67 -17.59 13.66
C ASP A 41 -4.80 -17.87 12.15
N ALA A 42 -3.62 -18.21 11.61
CA ALA A 42 -3.12 -18.67 10.31
C ALA A 42 -4.04 -19.26 9.20
N GLU A 43 -5.30 -19.61 9.43
CA GLU A 43 -6.13 -20.17 8.34
C GLU A 43 -6.57 -19.06 7.38
N ASN A 44 -5.88 -18.97 6.24
CA ASN A 44 -6.00 -17.91 5.22
C ASN A 44 -5.31 -16.57 5.54
N GLY A 45 -4.26 -16.56 6.37
CA GLY A 45 -3.48 -15.35 6.69
C GLY A 45 -3.09 -14.52 5.46
N ASP A 46 -2.59 -15.18 4.40
CA ASP A 46 -2.26 -14.52 3.12
C ASP A 46 -3.44 -13.77 2.50
N LYS A 47 -4.63 -14.39 2.44
CA LYS A 47 -5.81 -13.77 1.83
C LYS A 47 -6.25 -12.56 2.63
N LEU A 48 -6.18 -12.64 3.96
CA LEU A 48 -6.52 -11.54 4.87
C LEU A 48 -5.53 -10.39 4.73
N ILE A 49 -4.22 -10.66 4.68
CA ILE A 49 -3.18 -9.64 4.49
C ILE A 49 -3.33 -8.97 3.13
N LYS A 50 -3.50 -9.75 2.06
CA LYS A 50 -3.75 -9.24 0.69
C LYS A 50 -4.96 -8.32 0.64
N LYS A 51 -6.09 -8.75 1.24
CA LYS A 51 -7.31 -7.93 1.31
C LYS A 51 -7.08 -6.67 2.15
N CYS A 52 -6.41 -6.79 3.29
CA CYS A 52 -6.08 -5.67 4.17
C CYS A 52 -5.25 -4.60 3.45
N LEU A 53 -4.24 -5.00 2.67
CA LEU A 53 -3.46 -4.09 1.83
C LEU A 53 -4.35 -3.37 0.81
N LEU A 54 -5.17 -4.10 0.04
CA LEU A 54 -6.06 -3.49 -0.95
C LEU A 54 -7.05 -2.49 -0.32
N ASP A 55 -7.68 -2.88 0.78
CA ASP A 55 -8.65 -2.03 1.50
C ASP A 55 -7.99 -0.81 2.13
N THR A 56 -6.72 -0.92 2.53
CA THR A 56 -5.92 0.17 3.08
C THR A 56 -5.58 1.22 2.03
N PHE A 57 -5.15 0.77 0.84
CA PHE A 57 -4.89 1.67 -0.29
C PHE A 57 -6.16 2.40 -0.71
N ARG A 58 -7.27 1.68 -0.90
CA ARG A 58 -8.57 2.27 -1.26
C ARG A 58 -9.05 3.30 -0.25
N GLN A 59 -9.01 2.97 1.04
CA GLN A 59 -9.41 3.90 2.10
C GLN A 59 -8.56 5.19 2.06
N THR A 60 -7.24 5.05 1.92
CA THR A 60 -6.32 6.18 1.92
C THR A 60 -6.53 7.08 0.70
N ASP A 61 -6.79 6.48 -0.46
CA ASP A 61 -7.12 7.19 -1.70
C ASP A 61 -8.45 7.96 -1.57
N GLU A 62 -9.51 7.29 -1.09
CA GLU A 62 -10.82 7.93 -0.85
C GLU A 62 -10.73 9.10 0.14
N ASP A 63 -9.97 8.96 1.22
CA ASP A 63 -9.80 10.01 2.22
C ASP A 63 -9.02 11.20 1.65
N PHE A 64 -8.00 10.93 0.82
CA PHE A 64 -7.29 11.99 0.12
C PHE A 64 -8.18 12.71 -0.89
N LEU A 65 -8.97 11.99 -1.69
CA LEU A 65 -9.89 12.58 -2.68
C LEU A 65 -10.94 13.47 -2.04
N LYS A 66 -11.52 13.04 -0.90
CA LYS A 66 -12.43 13.87 -0.09
C LYS A 66 -11.73 15.15 0.39
N LYS A 67 -10.50 15.04 0.88
CA LYS A 67 -9.71 16.19 1.31
C LYS A 67 -9.40 17.12 0.14
N ALA A 68 -8.91 16.60 -0.99
CA ALA A 68 -8.53 17.36 -2.17
C ALA A 68 -9.71 18.12 -2.80
N SER A 69 -10.87 17.49 -2.91
CA SER A 69 -12.09 18.09 -3.47
C SER A 69 -12.72 19.17 -2.57
N SER A 70 -12.48 19.11 -1.25
CA SER A 70 -12.96 20.14 -0.31
C SER A 70 -12.24 21.50 -0.41
N GLN A 71 -11.11 21.56 -1.12
CA GLN A 71 -10.24 22.73 -1.19
C GLN A 71 -10.65 23.66 -2.34
N LYS A 72 -10.32 24.95 -2.24
CA LYS A 72 -10.59 25.96 -3.28
C LYS A 72 -9.31 26.72 -3.64
N PRO A 73 -8.74 26.52 -4.85
CA PRO A 73 -9.15 25.55 -5.86
C PRO A 73 -8.89 24.10 -5.41
N ALA A 74 -9.66 23.16 -5.98
CA ALA A 74 -9.48 21.73 -5.70
C ALA A 74 -8.06 21.29 -6.09
N TRP A 75 -7.46 20.42 -5.26
CA TRP A 75 -6.13 19.90 -5.55
C TRP A 75 -6.19 18.89 -6.70
N LYS A 76 -5.16 18.91 -7.54
CA LYS A 76 -4.99 18.00 -8.69
C LYS A 76 -3.71 17.17 -8.56
N ASP A 77 -3.20 17.08 -7.34
CA ASP A 77 -2.04 16.27 -7.00
C ASP A 77 -2.41 14.79 -7.11
N GLY A 78 -1.50 13.99 -7.64
CA GLY A 78 -1.58 12.53 -7.60
C GLY A 78 -0.25 11.95 -7.13
N SER A 79 -0.25 10.64 -6.89
CA SER A 79 0.94 9.92 -6.46
C SER A 79 0.88 8.48 -6.94
N THR A 80 2.03 7.91 -7.31
CA THR A 80 2.21 6.47 -7.27
C THR A 80 2.35 6.03 -5.81
N ALA A 81 2.16 4.74 -5.57
CA ALA A 81 2.44 4.14 -4.27
C ALA A 81 2.89 2.69 -4.44
N THR A 82 4.12 2.39 -4.03
CA THR A 82 4.60 1.02 -3.93
C THR A 82 4.93 0.70 -2.47
N CYS A 83 4.33 -0.35 -1.95
CA CYS A 83 4.46 -0.80 -0.57
C CYS A 83 5.01 -2.22 -0.53
N VAL A 84 5.97 -2.46 0.36
CA VAL A 84 6.48 -3.79 0.72
C VAL A 84 6.17 -4.03 2.19
N LEU A 85 5.39 -5.08 2.45
CA LEU A 85 5.05 -5.56 3.78
C LEU A 85 5.69 -6.93 3.97
N VAL A 86 6.52 -7.07 4.99
CA VAL A 86 7.11 -8.36 5.38
C VAL A 86 6.40 -8.83 6.63
N VAL A 87 5.84 -10.03 6.59
CA VAL A 87 5.20 -10.70 7.73
C VAL A 87 5.86 -12.06 7.90
N ASP A 88 6.64 -12.20 8.97
CA ASP A 88 7.49 -13.35 9.22
C ASP A 88 8.42 -13.61 8.01
N ASP A 89 8.24 -14.71 7.27
CA ASP A 89 9.04 -15.07 6.08
C ASP A 89 8.34 -14.74 4.75
N MET A 90 7.19 -14.06 4.81
CA MET A 90 6.35 -13.72 3.66
C MET A 90 6.53 -12.25 3.27
N VAL A 91 6.72 -11.99 1.98
CA VAL A 91 6.82 -10.63 1.43
C VAL A 91 5.60 -10.32 0.58
N TYR A 92 4.90 -9.22 0.86
CA TYR A 92 3.77 -8.73 0.09
C TYR A 92 4.13 -7.39 -0.53
N VAL A 93 4.03 -7.29 -1.86
CA VAL A 93 4.29 -6.08 -2.61
C VAL A 93 2.98 -5.56 -3.18
N ALA A 94 2.52 -4.40 -2.73
CA ALA A 94 1.35 -3.72 -3.27
C ALA A 94 1.77 -2.50 -4.09
N ASN A 95 1.35 -2.42 -5.36
CA ASN A 95 1.74 -1.36 -6.28
C ASN A 95 0.52 -0.68 -6.90
N LEU A 96 0.49 0.66 -6.83
CA LEU A 96 -0.47 1.54 -7.48
C LEU A 96 0.28 2.53 -8.37
N GLY A 97 0.05 2.48 -9.68
CA GLY A 97 0.76 3.28 -10.68
C GLY A 97 1.88 2.51 -11.39
N ASP A 98 2.86 3.24 -11.92
CA ASP A 98 3.93 2.73 -12.79
C ASP A 98 5.28 2.52 -12.08
N SER A 99 5.36 2.84 -10.79
CA SER A 99 6.49 2.48 -9.93
C SER A 99 6.67 0.95 -9.84
N ARG A 100 7.89 0.50 -9.53
CA ARG A 100 8.27 -0.92 -9.57
C ARG A 100 9.13 -1.30 -8.37
N VAL A 101 8.95 -2.53 -7.90
CA VAL A 101 9.80 -3.17 -6.89
C VAL A 101 10.44 -4.40 -7.48
N THR A 102 11.75 -4.52 -7.28
CA THR A 102 12.53 -5.71 -7.64
C THR A 102 13.13 -6.27 -6.35
N PRO A 103 12.56 -7.35 -5.77
CA PRO A 103 13.18 -8.03 -4.65
C PRO A 103 14.52 -8.62 -5.11
N SER A 104 15.58 -8.46 -4.31
CA SER A 104 16.86 -9.12 -4.53
C SER A 104 17.24 -9.85 -3.26
N CYS A 105 17.43 -11.16 -3.36
CA CYS A 105 17.95 -11.96 -2.26
C CYS A 105 19.43 -12.27 -2.53
N ARG A 106 20.27 -12.05 -1.52
CA ARG A 106 21.62 -12.62 -1.50
C ARG A 106 21.51 -13.96 -0.81
N SER A 107 21.61 -15.04 -1.58
CA SER A 107 21.62 -16.39 -1.04
C SER A 107 22.99 -16.67 -0.43
N ASP A 108 23.11 -16.44 0.87
CA ASP A 108 24.15 -17.08 1.65
C ASP A 108 23.82 -18.59 1.69
N LEU A 109 24.82 -19.42 1.37
CA LEU A 109 24.72 -20.86 1.11
C LEU A 109 23.72 -21.57 2.05
N GLY A 110 22.48 -21.80 1.60
CA GLY A 110 21.48 -22.64 2.26
C GLY A 110 20.20 -21.98 2.77
N ALA A 111 20.02 -20.66 2.68
CA ALA A 111 18.73 -20.02 3.02
C ALA A 111 17.70 -20.19 1.89
N ALA A 112 16.47 -20.61 2.24
CA ALA A 112 15.35 -20.67 1.29
C ALA A 112 14.93 -19.25 0.86
N GLU A 113 14.55 -19.08 -0.41
CA GLU A 113 14.02 -17.79 -0.87
C GLU A 113 12.68 -17.48 -0.20
N PRO A 114 12.47 -16.24 0.29
CA PRO A 114 11.22 -15.84 0.90
C PRO A 114 10.09 -15.84 -0.14
N GLN A 115 8.92 -16.36 0.26
CA GLN A 115 7.74 -16.36 -0.62
C GLN A 115 7.25 -14.93 -0.81
N THR A 116 7.20 -14.48 -2.07
CA THR A 116 6.82 -13.11 -2.44
C THR A 116 5.50 -13.08 -3.21
N TRP A 117 4.58 -12.24 -2.76
CA TRP A 117 3.27 -12.00 -3.37
C TRP A 117 3.19 -10.60 -3.97
N PHE A 118 2.98 -10.49 -5.28
CA PHE A 118 2.73 -9.22 -5.95
C PHE A 118 1.23 -8.93 -6.06
N LEU A 119 0.83 -7.73 -5.66
CA LEU A 119 -0.52 -7.18 -5.74
C LEU A 119 -0.51 -5.91 -6.58
N THR A 120 -1.22 -5.94 -7.70
CA THR A 120 -1.57 -4.72 -8.41
C THR A 120 -2.82 -4.12 -7.75
N VAL A 121 -2.70 -2.87 -7.31
CA VAL A 121 -3.81 -2.11 -6.76
C VAL A 121 -4.40 -1.30 -7.90
N GLU A 122 -5.70 -1.47 -8.13
CA GLU A 122 -6.48 -0.60 -9.00
C GLU A 122 -7.39 0.24 -8.10
N THR A 123 -7.23 1.56 -8.14
CA THR A 123 -8.20 2.50 -7.56
C THR A 123 -9.07 3.07 -8.66
N LYS A 124 -10.35 3.36 -8.34
CA LYS A 124 -11.28 4.00 -9.25
C LYS A 124 -10.93 5.49 -9.38
N THR A 125 -9.80 5.84 -9.97
CA THR A 125 -9.56 7.24 -10.34
C THR A 125 -8.66 7.30 -11.56
N THR A 126 -9.20 6.95 -12.72
CA THR A 126 -8.86 7.72 -13.90
C THR A 126 -9.33 9.14 -13.64
N HIS A 127 -8.38 10.08 -13.67
CA HIS A 127 -8.56 11.52 -13.51
C HIS A 127 -9.60 12.15 -14.47
N SER A 128 -10.26 11.35 -15.33
CA SER A 128 -11.29 11.72 -16.31
C SER A 128 -12.68 11.94 -15.72
N ASP A 129 -13.02 11.30 -14.59
CA ASP A 129 -14.42 11.21 -14.17
C ASP A 129 -14.84 12.32 -13.19
N LEU A 130 -13.86 13.06 -12.65
CA LEU A 130 -14.10 14.17 -11.71
C LEU A 130 -14.13 15.56 -12.37
N PHE A 131 -13.85 15.65 -13.68
CA PHE A 131 -13.83 16.93 -14.43
C PHE A 131 -14.90 17.04 -15.53
N ASN A 132 -15.79 16.04 -15.66
CA ASN A 132 -16.87 16.01 -16.64
C ASN A 132 -18.28 16.06 -16.00
N SER A 133 -18.44 16.82 -14.91
CA SER A 133 -19.77 17.22 -14.42
C SER A 133 -19.84 18.70 -14.10
#